data_AF-A0A0G1TU00-F1
#
_entry.id   AF-A0A0G1TU00-F1
#
_cell.length_a   1.000
_cell.length_b   1.000
_cell.length_c   1.000
_cell.angle_alpha   90.00
_cell.angle_beta   90.00
_cell.angle_gamma   90.00
#
_symmetry.space_group_name_H-M   'P 1'
#
loop_
_entity.id
_entity.type
_entity.pdbx_description
1 polymer ?
#
loop_
_entity_poly.entity_id
_entity_poly.type
_entity_poly.pdbx_seq_one_letter_code
_entity_poly.pdbx_strand_id
1 'polypeptide(L)'
;MDHLFKDDKAFPVTPIKMEDGDLSVFKAGDLVKVSGITKGHGFQGVVKRHGFHGGPATHGQKNRHRGPGSIGNTSPQRVIPGRRMAGHMGVDRVTIKNLMVVDINADGKILFLNGAVPGNKGGRIEISK
;
A
#
# COMPACT_ATOMS: atom_id res chain seq x y z
N MET A 1 -2.78 -13.46 2.69
CA MET A 1 -2.49 -13.21 4.10
C MET A 1 -2.80 -14.51 4.77
N ASP A 2 -1.83 -15.00 5.53
CA ASP A 2 -1.99 -16.23 6.27
C ASP A 2 -2.30 -15.84 7.72
N HIS A 3 -2.93 -16.74 8.47
CA HIS A 3 -3.23 -16.49 9.87
C HIS A 3 -2.29 -17.32 10.74
N LEU A 4 -1.58 -16.65 11.64
CA LEU A 4 -0.81 -17.31 12.69
C LEU A 4 -1.66 -17.28 13.96
N PHE A 5 -1.92 -18.46 14.53
CA PHE A 5 -2.61 -18.59 15.81
C PHE A 5 -1.56 -18.67 16.92
N LYS A 6 -1.60 -17.70 17.85
CA LYS A 6 -0.73 -17.67 19.03
C LYS A 6 -1.55 -17.16 20.22
N ASP A 7 -1.52 -17.89 21.33
CA ASP A 7 -2.22 -17.56 22.58
C ASP A 7 -3.72 -17.22 22.36
N ASP A 8 -4.44 -18.11 21.67
CA ASP A 8 -5.86 -17.97 21.28
C ASP A 8 -6.22 -16.73 20.44
N LYS A 9 -5.22 -16.00 19.93
CA LYS A 9 -5.41 -14.84 19.04
C LYS A 9 -4.90 -15.14 17.64
N ALA A 10 -5.69 -14.75 16.64
CA ALA A 10 -5.35 -14.85 15.23
C ALA A 10 -4.66 -13.55 14.76
N PHE A 11 -3.39 -13.64 14.36
CA PHE A 11 -2.67 -12.53 13.75
C PHE A 11 -2.69 -12.67 12.22
N PRO A 12 -3.14 -11.64 11.47
CA PRO A 12 -2.99 -11.63 10.02
C PRO A 12 -1.53 -11.40 9.67
N VAL A 13 -0.82 -12.46 9.29
CA VAL A 13 0.61 -12.41 9.01
C VAL A 13 0.89 -12.49 7.52
N THR A 14 1.99 -11.84 7.14
CA THR A 14 2.63 -12.03 5.84
C THR A 14 3.95 -12.75 6.07
N PRO A 15 4.10 -14.01 5.63
CA PRO A 15 5.38 -14.71 5.68
C PRO A 15 6.31 -14.14 4.62
N ILE A 16 7.52 -13.77 5.03
CA ILE A 16 8.56 -13.23 4.17
C ILE A 16 9.77 -14.16 4.26
N LYS A 17 10.18 -14.69 3.12
CA LYS A 17 11.43 -15.45 3.02
C LYS A 17 12.59 -14.48 2.80
N MET A 18 13.64 -14.58 3.60
CA MET A 18 14.86 -13.80 3.39
C MET A 18 15.79 -14.53 2.41
N GLU A 19 16.27 -13.80 1.40
CA GLU A 19 17.30 -14.27 0.47
C GLU A 19 18.70 -13.96 1.02
N ASP A 20 18.93 -12.72 1.46
CA ASP A 20 20.22 -12.23 1.95
C ASP A 20 20.10 -11.57 3.33
N GLY A 21 21.07 -11.84 4.22
CA GLY A 21 21.18 -11.24 5.56
C GLY A 21 20.92 -12.18 6.74
N ASP A 22 21.31 -11.73 7.94
CA ASP A 22 21.16 -12.47 9.19
C ASP A 22 19.83 -12.13 9.89
N LEU A 23 19.02 -13.16 10.18
CA LEU A 23 17.76 -13.03 10.92
C LEU A 23 17.94 -12.65 12.38
N SER A 24 19.14 -12.86 12.94
CA SER A 24 19.49 -12.58 14.33
C SER A 24 19.33 -11.11 14.74
N VAL A 25 19.24 -10.20 13.76
CA VAL A 25 19.05 -8.76 13.96
C VAL A 25 17.62 -8.45 14.41
N PHE A 26 16.65 -9.31 14.11
CA PHE A 26 15.25 -9.14 14.45
C PHE A 26 14.86 -9.99 15.65
N LYS A 27 14.00 -9.45 16.51
CA LYS A 27 13.37 -10.20 17.61
C LYS A 27 11.85 -10.15 17.47
N ALA A 28 11.16 -11.18 17.93
CA ALA A 28 9.70 -11.13 18.06
C ALA A 28 9.31 -9.95 18.95
N GLY A 29 8.32 -9.16 18.51
CA GLY A 29 7.90 -7.91 19.14
C GLY A 29 8.59 -6.64 18.63
N ASP A 30 9.65 -6.74 17.81
CA ASP A 30 10.28 -5.56 17.21
C ASP A 30 9.34 -4.85 16.22
N LEU A 31 9.44 -3.52 16.18
CA LEU A 31 8.82 -2.69 15.15
C LEU A 31 9.80 -2.45 14.01
N VAL A 32 9.36 -2.73 12.79
CA VAL A 32 10.15 -2.59 11.56
C VAL A 32 9.45 -1.70 10.54
N LYS A 33 10.24 -1.14 9.63
CA LYS A 33 9.80 -0.42 8.44
C LYS A 33 10.04 -1.32 7.23
N VAL A 34 9.00 -1.52 6.42
CA VAL A 34 9.09 -2.31 5.20
C VAL A 34 8.88 -1.41 4.00
N SER A 35 9.88 -1.38 3.12
CA SER A 35 9.85 -0.62 1.87
C SER A 35 9.75 -1.57 0.69
N GLY A 36 8.92 -1.24 -0.29
CA GLY A 36 8.78 -2.05 -1.49
C GLY A 36 8.10 -1.29 -2.62
N ILE A 37 8.08 -1.91 -3.80
CA ILE A 37 7.39 -1.38 -4.97
C ILE A 37 5.93 -1.79 -4.89
N THR A 38 5.03 -0.81 -4.93
CA THR A 38 3.59 -1.07 -4.92
C THR A 38 3.11 -1.75 -6.19
N LYS A 39 1.98 -2.46 -6.09
CA LYS A 39 1.35 -3.10 -7.25
C LYS A 39 1.01 -2.04 -8.30
N GLY A 40 1.39 -2.30 -9.55
CA GLY A 40 1.01 -1.45 -10.67
C GLY A 40 -0.49 -1.55 -10.93
N HIS A 41 -1.15 -0.40 -11.07
CA HIS A 41 -2.54 -0.31 -11.48
C HIS A 41 -2.70 0.34 -12.86
N GLY A 42 -1.61 0.74 -13.53
CA GLY A 42 -1.65 1.39 -14.83
C GLY A 42 -2.31 2.77 -14.78
N PHE A 43 -2.98 3.18 -15.87
CA PHE A 43 -3.71 4.44 -15.90
C PHE A 43 -5.01 4.33 -15.10
N GLN A 44 -5.17 5.19 -14.09
CA GLN A 44 -6.33 5.20 -13.21
C GLN A 44 -7.04 6.55 -13.20
N GLY A 45 -8.37 6.49 -13.16
CA GLY A 45 -9.23 7.65 -13.02
C GLY A 45 -9.16 8.26 -11.62
N VAL A 46 -9.65 9.50 -11.48
CA VAL A 46 -9.58 10.29 -10.24
C VAL A 46 -10.26 9.64 -9.04
N VAL A 47 -11.33 8.88 -9.25
CA VAL A 47 -12.03 8.18 -8.18
C VAL A 47 -11.14 7.14 -7.52
N LYS A 48 -10.49 6.26 -8.31
CA LYS A 48 -9.62 5.21 -7.77
C LYS A 48 -8.26 5.75 -7.32
N ARG A 49 -7.68 6.70 -8.06
CA ARG A 49 -6.35 7.25 -7.77
C ARG A 49 -6.32 8.19 -6.57
N HIS A 50 -7.37 8.97 -6.37
CA HIS A 50 -7.39 10.06 -5.38
C HIS A 50 -8.60 10.03 -4.44
N GLY A 51 -9.47 9.03 -4.52
CA GLY A 51 -10.65 8.90 -3.64
C GLY A 51 -11.73 9.94 -3.89
N PHE A 52 -11.85 10.47 -5.12
CA PHE A 52 -12.90 11.44 -5.44
C PHE A 52 -14.27 10.77 -5.42
N HIS A 53 -15.29 11.44 -4.86
CA HIS A 53 -16.65 10.91 -4.75
C HIS A 53 -17.37 10.77 -6.11
N GLY A 54 -17.02 11.60 -7.09
CA GLY A 54 -17.73 11.67 -8.37
C GLY A 54 -19.04 12.46 -8.29
N GLY A 55 -19.89 12.30 -9.30
CA GLY A 55 -21.23 12.89 -9.35
C GLY A 55 -22.32 11.90 -8.92
N PRO A 56 -23.56 12.36 -8.72
CA PRO A 56 -24.69 11.47 -8.42
C PRO A 56 -24.89 10.42 -9.52
N ALA A 57 -25.54 9.30 -9.20
CA ALA A 57 -25.83 8.26 -10.20
C ALA A 57 -27.10 8.56 -11.03
N THR A 58 -28.04 9.32 -10.46
CA THR A 58 -29.38 9.57 -11.02
C THR A 58 -29.70 11.08 -11.03
N HIS A 59 -30.99 11.44 -11.17
CA HIS A 59 -31.51 12.82 -11.14
C HIS A 59 -30.88 13.77 -12.17
N GLY A 60 -30.87 13.36 -13.44
CA GLY A 60 -30.45 14.23 -14.54
C GLY A 60 -28.93 14.37 -14.72
N GLN A 61 -28.13 13.57 -14.01
CA GLN A 61 -26.69 13.50 -14.24
C GLN A 61 -26.40 13.01 -15.67
N LYS A 62 -25.67 13.82 -16.45
CA LYS A 62 -25.21 13.45 -17.79
C LYS A 62 -23.73 13.04 -17.74
N ASN A 63 -23.42 11.79 -18.11
CA ASN A 63 -22.11 11.20 -18.43
C ASN A 63 -20.87 11.54 -17.56
N ARG A 64 -21.04 12.04 -16.32
CA ARG A 64 -19.92 12.51 -15.47
C ARG A 64 -19.95 11.91 -14.07
N HIS A 65 -20.58 10.75 -13.91
CA HIS A 65 -20.66 10.02 -12.64
C HIS A 65 -19.27 9.82 -11.98
N ARG A 66 -18.21 9.59 -12.78
CA ARG A 66 -16.83 9.41 -12.29
C ARG A 66 -15.88 10.55 -12.70
N GLY A 67 -16.43 11.71 -13.05
CA GLY A 67 -15.65 12.88 -13.46
C GLY A 67 -14.93 13.57 -12.29
N PRO A 68 -13.90 14.37 -12.57
CA PRO A 68 -13.14 15.11 -11.54
C PRO A 68 -13.89 16.29 -10.90
N GLY A 69 -15.02 16.70 -11.47
CA GLY A 69 -15.68 17.95 -11.09
C GLY A 69 -14.89 19.17 -11.59
N SER A 70 -14.96 20.27 -10.84
CA SER A 70 -14.21 21.49 -11.17
C SER A 70 -12.71 21.32 -10.92
N ILE A 71 -11.89 21.82 -11.84
CA ILE A 71 -10.42 21.74 -11.78
C ILE A 71 -9.75 23.06 -11.38
N GLY A 72 -10.50 24.16 -11.21
CA GLY A 72 -9.91 25.45 -10.83
C GLY A 72 -10.94 26.57 -10.63
N ASN A 73 -10.43 27.74 -10.24
CA ASN A 73 -11.18 28.98 -10.03
C ASN A 73 -10.72 30.04 -11.06
N THR A 74 -11.48 31.12 -11.23
CA THR A 74 -11.24 32.16 -12.25
C THR A 74 -9.84 32.78 -12.18
N SER A 75 -9.41 33.29 -11.02
CA SER A 75 -8.01 33.66 -10.77
C SER A 75 -7.33 32.43 -10.16
N PRO A 76 -6.26 31.85 -10.73
CA PRO A 76 -5.17 32.42 -11.54
C PRO A 76 -5.22 32.14 -13.06
N GLN A 77 -6.40 31.89 -13.64
CA GLN A 77 -6.61 31.57 -15.07
C GLN A 77 -5.80 30.37 -15.61
N ARG A 78 -5.29 29.53 -14.72
CA ARG A 78 -4.59 28.29 -15.05
C ARG A 78 -4.83 27.24 -13.99
N VAL A 79 -4.58 25.98 -14.33
CA VAL A 79 -4.58 24.89 -13.35
C VAL A 79 -3.30 24.97 -12.51
N ILE A 80 -3.44 24.93 -11.19
CA ILE A 80 -2.31 24.97 -10.26
C ILE A 80 -1.50 23.66 -10.39
N PRO A 81 -0.15 23.70 -10.43
CA PRO A 81 0.68 22.51 -10.43
C PRO A 81 0.35 21.59 -9.25
N GLY A 82 0.40 20.27 -9.47
CA GLY A 82 0.03 19.28 -8.46
C GLY A 82 -1.48 19.05 -8.29
N ARG A 83 -2.32 19.63 -9.17
CA ARG A 83 -3.75 19.33 -9.18
C ARG A 83 -3.97 17.83 -9.41
N ARG A 84 -4.72 17.20 -8.50
CA ARG A 84 -5.10 15.78 -8.55
C ARG A 84 -5.93 15.49 -9.81
N MET A 85 -5.43 14.61 -10.67
CA MET A 85 -6.02 14.25 -11.97
C MET A 85 -5.83 12.76 -12.25
N ALA A 86 -6.49 12.24 -13.29
CA ALA A 86 -6.27 10.87 -13.75
C ALA A 86 -4.81 10.68 -14.22
N GLY A 87 -4.28 9.47 -14.09
CA GLY A 87 -2.89 9.19 -14.46
C GLY A 87 -2.40 7.84 -13.96
N HIS A 88 -1.11 7.59 -14.15
CA HIS A 88 -0.46 6.36 -13.67
C HIS A 88 -0.56 6.24 -12.14
N MET A 89 -0.85 5.03 -11.66
CA MET A 89 -0.99 4.71 -10.25
C MET A 89 -0.25 3.40 -9.93
N GLY A 90 0.52 3.41 -8.84
CA GLY A 90 1.30 2.27 -8.40
C GLY A 90 2.67 2.20 -9.09
N VAL A 91 3.43 1.13 -8.82
CA VAL A 91 4.86 1.02 -9.18
C VAL A 91 5.72 2.08 -8.47
N ASP A 92 5.16 2.74 -7.46
CA ASP A 92 5.87 3.69 -6.61
C ASP A 92 6.50 2.95 -5.43
N ARG A 93 7.67 3.42 -4.98
CA ARG A 93 8.31 2.95 -3.75
C ARG A 93 7.56 3.50 -2.54
N VAL A 94 6.96 2.61 -1.75
CA VAL A 94 6.22 2.96 -0.54
C VAL A 94 6.82 2.24 0.66
N THR A 95 6.91 2.96 1.77
CA THR A 95 7.38 2.44 3.06
C THR A 95 6.22 2.41 4.04
N ILE A 96 5.90 1.22 4.55
CA ILE A 96 4.98 1.04 5.66
C ILE A 96 5.81 1.00 6.94
N LYS A 97 5.48 1.85 7.91
CA LYS A 97 6.18 1.98 9.19
C LYS A 97 5.44 1.18 10.27
N ASN A 98 6.17 0.81 11.32
CA ASN A 98 5.62 0.23 12.55
C ASN A 98 4.91 -1.12 12.32
N LEU A 99 5.42 -1.95 11.41
CA LEU A 99 4.98 -3.34 11.29
C LEU A 99 5.63 -4.15 12.40
N MET A 100 4.86 -4.99 13.08
CA MET A 100 5.35 -5.80 14.20
C MET A 100 5.83 -7.16 13.70
N VAL A 101 7.00 -7.59 14.16
CA VAL A 101 7.46 -8.97 13.99
C VAL A 101 6.71 -9.86 14.99
N VAL A 102 5.91 -10.80 14.48
CA VAL A 102 5.13 -11.73 15.33
C VAL A 102 5.97 -12.93 15.73
N ASP A 103 6.68 -13.50 14.75
CA ASP A 103 7.52 -14.67 14.97
C ASP A 103 8.62 -14.76 13.91
N ILE A 104 9.63 -15.57 14.22
CA ILE A 104 10.81 -15.78 13.37
C ILE A 104 11.09 -17.28 13.33
N ASN A 105 11.08 -17.86 12.13
CA ASN A 105 11.53 -19.22 11.91
C ASN A 105 12.94 -19.18 11.32
N ALA A 106 13.95 -19.48 12.14
CA ALA A 106 15.36 -19.48 11.76
C ALA A 106 15.69 -20.59 10.74
N ASP A 107 15.11 -21.79 10.90
CA ASP A 107 15.38 -22.94 10.05
C ASP A 107 14.91 -22.71 8.60
N GLY A 108 13.73 -22.09 8.45
CA GLY A 108 13.16 -21.77 7.15
C GLY A 108 13.60 -20.43 6.56
N LYS A 109 14.35 -19.63 7.32
CA LYS A 109 14.62 -18.20 7.04
C LYS A 109 13.36 -17.39 6.74
N ILE A 110 12.31 -17.59 7.54
CA ILE A 110 11.00 -16.94 7.37
C ILE A 110 10.74 -15.95 8.51
N LEU A 111 10.39 -14.73 8.14
CA LEU A 111 9.95 -13.67 9.03
C LEU A 111 8.42 -13.52 8.93
N PHE A 112 7.72 -13.54 10.07
CA PHE A 112 6.28 -13.31 10.11
C PHE A 112 6.00 -11.87 10.57
N LEU A 113 5.54 -11.03 9.64
CA LEU A 113 5.13 -9.66 9.96
C LEU A 113 3.62 -9.56 10.10
N ASN A 114 3.17 -8.82 11.12
CA ASN A 114 1.76 -8.49 11.31
C ASN A 114 1.35 -7.40 10.31
N GLY A 115 0.43 -7.73 9.41
CA GLY A 115 -0.15 -6.80 8.45
C GLY A 115 0.30 -7.00 6.99
N ALA A 116 -0.08 -6.03 6.16
CA ALA A 116 0.15 -6.05 4.72
C ALA A 116 1.52 -5.45 4.35
N VAL A 117 2.15 -6.03 3.33
CA VAL A 117 3.43 -5.60 2.77
C VAL A 117 3.19 -4.93 1.41
N PRO A 118 3.96 -3.89 1.04
CA PRO A 118 3.83 -3.27 -0.28
C PRO A 118 4.26 -4.24 -1.38
N GLY A 119 3.41 -4.36 -2.42
CA GLY A 119 3.75 -5.07 -3.66
C GLY A 119 3.01 -6.39 -3.88
N ASN A 120 3.47 -7.13 -4.89
CA ASN A 120 2.97 -8.46 -5.24
C ASN A 120 3.71 -9.56 -4.47
N LYS A 121 3.10 -10.74 -4.36
CA LYS A 121 3.80 -11.93 -3.84
C LYS A 121 5.03 -12.21 -4.74
N GLY A 122 6.17 -12.47 -4.12
CA GLY A 122 7.45 -12.66 -4.84
C GLY A 122 8.16 -11.35 -5.24
N GLY A 123 7.59 -10.18 -4.91
CA GLY A 123 8.30 -8.91 -5.07
C GLY A 123 9.43 -8.76 -4.05
N ARG A 124 10.53 -8.12 -4.46
CA ARG A 124 11.61 -7.74 -3.56
C ARG A 124 11.18 -6.62 -2.64
N ILE A 125 11.52 -6.75 -1.37
CA ILE A 125 11.22 -5.78 -0.31
C ILE A 125 12.46 -5.58 0.55
N GLU A 126 12.54 -4.41 1.15
CA GLU A 126 13.62 -4.01 2.04
C GLU A 126 13.04 -3.79 3.44
N ILE A 127 13.67 -4.40 4.44
CA ILE A 127 13.24 -4.33 5.83
C ILE A 127 14.33 -3.60 6.63
N SER A 128 13.96 -2.51 7.29
CA SER A 128 14.84 -1.74 8.18
C SER A 128 14.19 -1.54 9.55
N LYS A 129 15.00 -1.30 10.58
CA LYS A 129 14.53 -0.96 11.93
C LYS A 129 14.29 0.55 12.05
#